data_AF-A0AAP4BXH6-F1
#
_entry.id   AF-A0AAP4BXH6-F1
#
_cell.length_a   1.000
_cell.length_b   1.000
_cell.length_c   1.000
_cell.angle_alpha   90.00
_cell.angle_beta   90.00
_cell.angle_gamma   90.00
#
_symmetry.space_group_name_H-M   'P 1'
#
loop_
_entity.id
_entity.type
_entity.pdbx_description
1 polymer ?
#
loop_
_entity_poly.entity_id
_entity_poly.type
_entity_poly.pdbx_seq_one_letter_code
_entity_poly.pdbx_strand_id
1 'polypeptide(L)'
;MHEEERSMYELEYPAPVVKDNSGEGKGPTMIVAMHGYADAGQAVESSADHLKAALENRQLASFNSDELIDYRSRRPAVTIDNDRALEVEPMDLGLKVLRDNSGKSFLLLSGPEPDMRWEAFTTAVVKLVEKFDIEDTIMLYAAPMPVPHTRPTVVTAHGTASRLTDSMVKMDSTMMVPGAAALYIEKALADKGRTVAGYTAHVPHYLAASPYPQATLELLDSVAKTAQLNIPLGSIEADISRVEGQLDEQVNGSEEIEGVVQQLEQQYDAFMERYREEHPQAIMPGEEAVPSAEEISEEFEAFLASLDEDDSEEIIHTDIDDREDSADDDDDRDLGDDI
;
A
#
# COMPACT_ATOMS: atom_id res chain seq x y z
N MET A 1 -2.01 3.55 -48.56
CA MET A 1 -2.73 2.63 -47.66
C MET A 1 -2.32 3.10 -46.28
N HIS A 2 -3.15 3.92 -45.65
CA HIS A 2 -2.79 4.63 -44.41
C HIS A 2 -2.67 3.58 -43.29
N GLU A 3 -1.45 3.37 -42.79
CA GLU A 3 -1.27 2.96 -41.40
C GLU A 3 -1.85 4.11 -40.57
N GLU A 4 -3.11 3.99 -40.17
CA GLU A 4 -3.53 4.66 -38.95
C GLU A 4 -2.55 4.18 -37.87
N GLU A 5 -1.73 5.08 -37.32
CA GLU A 5 -0.91 4.79 -36.15
C GLU A 5 -1.84 4.20 -35.09
N ARG A 6 -1.84 2.87 -34.95
CA ARG A 6 -2.64 2.20 -33.94
C ARG A 6 -2.19 2.73 -32.59
N SER A 7 -3.07 3.50 -31.95
CA SER A 7 -2.79 4.13 -30.66
C SER A 7 -2.43 3.05 -29.66
N MET A 8 -1.37 3.28 -28.88
CA MET A 8 -0.90 2.34 -27.84
C MET A 8 -1.98 2.08 -26.77
N TYR A 9 -2.83 3.08 -26.54
CA TYR A 9 -3.97 3.02 -25.65
C TYR A 9 -5.10 3.92 -26.16
N GLU A 10 -6.31 3.65 -25.69
CA GLU A 10 -7.47 4.53 -25.82
C GLU A 10 -7.84 5.09 -24.46
N LEU A 11 -8.28 6.35 -24.41
CA LEU A 11 -8.79 6.96 -23.18
C LEU A 11 -10.29 6.73 -23.10
N GLU A 12 -10.76 6.41 -21.90
CA GLU A 12 -12.19 6.26 -21.64
C GLU A 12 -12.90 7.60 -21.83
N TYR A 13 -14.06 7.58 -22.48
CA TYR A 13 -14.89 8.78 -22.69
C TYR A 13 -16.32 8.56 -22.16
N PRO A 14 -16.81 9.42 -21.26
CA PRO A 14 -16.12 10.55 -20.64
C PRO A 14 -15.04 10.10 -19.64
N ALA A 15 -13.91 10.80 -19.60
CA ALA A 15 -12.82 10.47 -18.70
C ALA A 15 -13.26 10.61 -17.23
N PRO A 16 -12.97 9.62 -16.36
CA PRO A 16 -13.29 9.74 -14.94
C PRO A 16 -12.45 10.83 -14.27
N VAL A 17 -12.98 11.36 -13.17
CA VAL A 17 -12.31 12.38 -12.37
C VAL A 17 -11.14 11.76 -11.62
N VAL A 18 -9.91 12.14 -11.99
CA VAL A 18 -8.67 11.62 -11.39
C VAL A 18 -8.31 12.35 -10.09
N LYS A 19 -8.37 13.70 -10.08
CA LYS A 19 -8.07 14.49 -8.88
C LYS A 19 -9.31 14.66 -8.02
N ASP A 20 -9.20 14.33 -6.74
CA ASP A 20 -10.16 14.72 -5.72
C ASP A 20 -9.92 16.19 -5.32
N ASN A 21 -10.97 16.89 -4.91
CA ASN A 21 -10.91 18.23 -4.32
C ASN A 21 -10.40 18.23 -2.86
N SER A 22 -10.01 17.08 -2.30
CA SER A 22 -9.73 16.88 -0.87
C SER A 22 -8.29 17.14 -0.40
N GLY A 23 -7.32 17.48 -1.26
CA GLY A 23 -5.93 17.61 -0.82
C GLY A 23 -5.03 18.53 -1.65
N GLU A 24 -4.26 19.34 -0.93
CA GLU A 24 -3.22 20.32 -1.31
C GLU A 24 -2.40 20.05 -2.58
N GLY A 25 -2.93 20.33 -3.78
CA GLY A 25 -2.13 20.54 -5.00
C GLY A 25 -1.26 19.37 -5.49
N LYS A 26 -1.33 18.21 -4.83
CA LYS A 26 -0.50 17.03 -5.04
C LYS A 26 -1.18 16.02 -5.96
N GLY A 27 -0.36 15.24 -6.67
CA GLY A 27 -0.80 14.27 -7.66
C GLY A 27 -1.29 12.97 -7.04
N PRO A 28 -2.13 12.16 -7.71
CA PRO A 28 -2.44 10.82 -7.22
C PRO A 28 -1.19 9.92 -7.27
N THR A 29 -1.15 8.92 -6.39
CA THR A 29 -0.23 7.79 -6.53
C THR A 29 -0.77 6.81 -7.59
N MET A 30 0.12 6.21 -8.36
CA MET A 30 -0.18 5.10 -9.27
C MET A 30 0.47 3.81 -8.77
N ILE A 31 -0.33 2.76 -8.63
CA ILE A 31 0.12 1.40 -8.36
C ILE A 31 0.22 0.67 -9.70
N VAL A 32 1.32 -0.03 -9.95
CA VAL A 32 1.50 -0.86 -11.15
C VAL A 32 1.61 -2.32 -10.74
N ALA A 33 0.62 -3.11 -11.14
CA ALA A 33 0.47 -4.52 -10.80
C ALA A 33 0.30 -5.34 -12.10
N MET A 34 1.42 -5.59 -12.78
CA MET A 34 1.46 -6.36 -14.03
C MET A 34 1.95 -7.79 -13.78
N HIS A 35 1.14 -8.78 -14.13
CA HIS A 35 1.49 -10.19 -13.95
C HIS A 35 2.20 -10.77 -15.18
N GLY A 36 3.09 -11.74 -14.96
CA GLY A 36 3.85 -12.43 -16.02
C GLY A 36 5.37 -12.46 -15.86
N TYR A 37 5.93 -11.63 -14.95
CA TYR A 37 7.37 -11.60 -14.65
C TYR A 37 7.70 -12.19 -13.27
N ALA A 38 7.40 -11.46 -12.21
CA ALA A 38 7.69 -11.82 -10.83
C ALA A 38 6.38 -11.77 -10.03
N ASP A 39 5.66 -12.88 -10.08
CA ASP A 39 4.34 -13.02 -9.45
C ASP A 39 4.26 -14.30 -8.61
N ALA A 40 5.30 -14.55 -7.81
CA ALA A 40 5.30 -15.65 -6.86
C ALA A 40 4.10 -15.51 -5.92
N GLY A 41 3.43 -16.61 -5.63
CA GLY A 41 2.26 -16.57 -4.76
C GLY A 41 1.01 -15.95 -5.40
N GLN A 42 1.06 -15.63 -6.71
CA GLN A 42 0.06 -14.83 -7.44
C GLN A 42 -0.22 -13.48 -6.75
N ALA A 43 0.76 -12.94 -6.02
CA ALA A 43 0.53 -11.80 -5.13
C ALA A 43 0.32 -10.48 -5.88
N VAL A 44 0.91 -10.30 -7.07
CA VAL A 44 0.74 -9.10 -7.91
C VAL A 44 -0.64 -9.11 -8.55
N GLU A 45 -1.03 -10.23 -9.17
CA GLU A 45 -2.38 -10.41 -9.75
C GLU A 45 -3.46 -10.28 -8.66
N SER A 46 -3.29 -10.96 -7.53
CA SER A 46 -4.22 -10.91 -6.39
C SER A 46 -4.34 -9.51 -5.80
N SER A 47 -3.24 -8.74 -5.76
CA SER A 47 -3.27 -7.34 -5.31
C SER A 47 -4.16 -6.49 -6.22
N ALA A 48 -3.99 -6.61 -7.54
CA ALA A 48 -4.82 -5.89 -8.50
C ALA A 48 -6.30 -6.30 -8.40
N ASP A 49 -6.56 -7.61 -8.31
CA ASP A 49 -7.91 -8.17 -8.22
C ASP A 49 -8.63 -7.74 -6.96
N HIS A 50 -7.94 -7.78 -5.82
CA HIS A 50 -8.47 -7.29 -4.55
C HIS A 50 -8.86 -5.81 -4.63
N LEU A 51 -7.97 -4.95 -5.14
CA LEU A 51 -8.26 -3.52 -5.30
C LEU A 51 -9.45 -3.28 -6.23
N LYS A 52 -9.56 -4.01 -7.36
CA LYS A 52 -10.69 -3.91 -8.30
C LYS A 52 -12.01 -4.43 -7.70
N ALA A 53 -11.95 -5.44 -6.84
CA ALA A 53 -13.13 -6.06 -6.24
C ALA A 53 -13.65 -5.28 -5.02
N ALA A 54 -12.75 -4.75 -4.19
CA ALA A 54 -13.08 -4.15 -2.91
C ALA A 54 -13.39 -2.64 -3.00
N LEU A 55 -12.93 -1.94 -4.04
CA LEU A 55 -13.05 -0.49 -4.17
C LEU A 55 -13.81 -0.06 -5.43
N GLU A 56 -14.46 1.11 -5.35
CA GLU A 56 -15.03 1.74 -6.54
C GLU A 56 -13.91 2.05 -7.52
N ASN A 57 -14.07 1.59 -8.76
CA ASN A 57 -13.11 1.83 -9.83
C ASN A 57 -13.76 2.17 -11.16
N ARG A 58 -13.06 3.00 -11.95
CA ARG A 58 -13.47 3.41 -13.30
C ARG A 58 -12.30 3.31 -14.26
N GLN A 59 -12.56 2.79 -15.46
CA GLN A 59 -11.56 2.74 -16.53
C GLN A 59 -11.13 4.16 -16.92
N LEU A 60 -9.83 4.39 -17.06
CA LEU A 60 -9.26 5.66 -17.52
C LEU A 60 -8.58 5.50 -18.88
N ALA A 61 -7.82 4.43 -19.06
CA ALA A 61 -7.17 4.11 -20.32
C ALA A 61 -7.08 2.60 -20.52
N SER A 62 -7.35 2.12 -21.74
CA SER A 62 -7.20 0.71 -22.12
C SER A 62 -6.08 0.58 -23.14
N PHE A 63 -5.08 -0.25 -22.84
CA PHE A 63 -4.00 -0.53 -23.78
C PHE A 63 -4.45 -1.54 -24.82
N ASN A 64 -3.84 -1.46 -26.01
CA ASN A 64 -4.16 -2.38 -27.09
C ASN A 64 -3.45 -3.73 -26.88
N SER A 65 -4.14 -4.68 -26.24
CA SER A 65 -3.59 -6.02 -25.97
C SER A 65 -3.23 -6.79 -27.24
N ASP A 66 -3.89 -6.54 -28.37
CA ASP A 66 -3.56 -7.17 -29.67
C ASP A 66 -2.18 -6.76 -30.20
N GLU A 67 -1.66 -5.61 -29.77
CA GLU A 67 -0.34 -5.12 -30.14
C GLU A 67 0.75 -5.49 -29.11
N LEU A 68 0.34 -5.92 -27.92
CA LEU A 68 1.22 -6.08 -26.76
C LEU A 68 1.38 -7.52 -26.29
N ILE A 69 0.37 -8.37 -26.47
CA ILE A 69 0.31 -9.71 -25.90
C ILE A 69 0.53 -10.79 -26.97
N ASP A 70 1.39 -11.76 -26.66
CA ASP A 70 1.48 -13.00 -27.42
C ASP A 70 0.44 -14.01 -26.92
N TYR A 71 -0.72 -14.03 -27.57
CA TYR A 71 -1.82 -14.94 -27.26
C TYR A 71 -1.49 -16.44 -27.39
N ARG A 72 -0.38 -16.81 -28.06
CA ARG A 72 0.05 -18.22 -28.08
C ARG A 72 0.77 -18.61 -26.80
N SER A 73 1.47 -17.66 -26.19
CA SER A 73 2.17 -17.81 -24.91
C SER A 73 1.20 -17.67 -23.75
N ARG A 74 0.23 -16.75 -23.85
CA ARG A 74 -0.81 -16.50 -22.84
C ARG A 74 -2.19 -16.70 -23.44
N ARG A 75 -2.65 -17.96 -23.47
CA ARG A 75 -3.97 -18.29 -24.04
C ARG A 75 -5.07 -17.91 -23.06
N PRO A 76 -5.97 -16.97 -23.40
CA PRO A 76 -7.12 -16.67 -22.56
C PRO A 76 -7.97 -17.91 -22.41
N ALA A 77 -8.46 -18.17 -21.20
CA ALA A 77 -9.36 -19.29 -21.00
C ALA A 77 -10.68 -19.04 -21.73
N VAL A 78 -11.27 -20.11 -22.23
CA VAL A 78 -12.57 -20.08 -22.90
C VAL A 78 -13.48 -21.06 -22.17
N THR A 79 -14.57 -20.55 -21.58
CA THR A 79 -15.58 -21.38 -20.96
C THR A 79 -16.45 -21.99 -22.04
N ILE A 80 -16.43 -23.33 -22.14
CA ILE A 80 -17.31 -24.11 -23.01
C ILE A 80 -18.42 -24.71 -22.14
N ASP A 81 -19.66 -24.40 -22.46
CA ASP A 81 -20.83 -24.99 -21.83
C ASP A 81 -21.84 -25.43 -22.90
N ASN A 82 -22.44 -26.59 -22.70
CA ASN A 82 -23.41 -27.18 -23.62
C ASN A 82 -22.94 -27.14 -25.10
N ASP A 83 -21.70 -27.59 -25.35
CA ASP A 83 -21.03 -27.63 -26.66
C ASP A 83 -20.82 -26.26 -27.35
N ARG A 84 -20.83 -25.16 -26.59
CA ARG A 84 -20.64 -23.80 -27.11
C ARG A 84 -19.64 -23.01 -26.28
N ALA A 85 -18.80 -22.22 -26.94
CA ALA A 85 -18.01 -21.19 -26.28
C ALA A 85 -18.96 -20.10 -25.77
N LEU A 86 -19.03 -19.92 -24.46
CA LEU A 86 -19.87 -18.90 -23.82
C LEU A 86 -19.12 -17.62 -23.54
N GLU A 87 -17.91 -17.75 -23.00
CA GLU A 87 -17.14 -16.64 -22.47
C GLU A 87 -15.67 -16.86 -22.76
N VAL A 88 -14.98 -15.77 -23.09
CA VAL A 88 -13.54 -15.72 -23.24
C VAL A 88 -13.06 -14.76 -22.17
N GLU A 89 -12.14 -15.21 -21.33
CA GLU A 89 -11.54 -14.35 -20.32
C GLU A 89 -10.84 -13.16 -21.00
N PRO A 90 -11.11 -11.92 -20.56
CA PRO A 90 -10.47 -10.75 -21.15
C PRO A 90 -8.98 -10.69 -20.76
N MET A 91 -8.14 -10.30 -21.71
CA MET A 91 -6.72 -10.00 -21.48
C MET A 91 -6.52 -8.48 -21.40
N ASP A 92 -7.20 -7.84 -20.45
CA ASP A 92 -7.23 -6.38 -20.35
C ASP A 92 -5.99 -5.86 -19.62
N LEU A 93 -5.19 -5.06 -20.31
CA LEU A 93 -4.17 -4.20 -19.71
C LEU A 93 -4.69 -2.77 -19.68
N GLY A 94 -4.85 -2.20 -18.49
CA GLY A 94 -5.52 -0.92 -18.35
C GLY A 94 -5.13 -0.11 -17.14
N LEU A 95 -5.36 1.20 -17.24
CA LEU A 95 -5.24 2.17 -16.17
C LEU A 95 -6.64 2.50 -15.66
N LYS A 96 -6.87 2.33 -14.36
CA LYS A 96 -8.12 2.65 -13.67
C LYS A 96 -7.90 3.74 -12.63
N VAL A 97 -8.92 4.55 -12.39
CA VAL A 97 -9.04 5.39 -11.19
C VAL A 97 -9.78 4.59 -10.14
N LEU A 98 -9.25 4.58 -8.92
CA LEU A 98 -9.84 3.96 -7.75
C LEU A 98 -10.04 5.02 -6.66
N ARG A 99 -11.00 4.76 -5.77
CA ARG A 99 -11.20 5.53 -4.54
C ARG A 99 -11.03 4.62 -3.35
N ASP A 100 -10.20 5.02 -2.40
CA ASP A 100 -10.06 4.31 -1.12
C ASP A 100 -11.31 4.52 -0.23
N ASN A 101 -11.34 3.92 0.96
CA ASN A 101 -12.48 4.05 1.88
C ASN A 101 -12.70 5.48 2.39
N SER A 102 -11.67 6.34 2.31
CA SER A 102 -11.73 7.75 2.68
C SER A 102 -12.12 8.64 1.49
N GLY A 103 -12.33 8.07 0.29
CA GLY A 103 -12.66 8.78 -0.95
C GLY A 103 -11.46 9.29 -1.74
N LYS A 104 -10.24 9.11 -1.23
CA LYS A 104 -9.00 9.57 -1.85
C LYS A 104 -8.74 8.80 -3.13
N SER A 105 -8.51 9.52 -4.22
CA SER A 105 -8.25 8.93 -5.53
C SER A 105 -6.81 8.44 -5.66
N PHE A 106 -6.65 7.26 -6.25
CA PHE A 106 -5.37 6.74 -6.74
C PHE A 106 -5.57 6.01 -8.07
N LEU A 107 -4.47 5.66 -8.74
CA LEU A 107 -4.48 4.99 -10.03
C LEU A 107 -3.96 3.56 -9.91
N LEU A 108 -4.51 2.65 -10.70
CA LEU A 108 -4.03 1.27 -10.84
C LEU A 108 -3.80 0.96 -12.32
N LEU A 109 -2.54 0.69 -12.67
CA LEU A 109 -2.18 0.06 -13.94
C LEU A 109 -2.04 -1.44 -13.68
N SER A 110 -2.97 -2.23 -14.23
CA SER A 110 -3.00 -3.68 -13.99
C SER A 110 -3.37 -4.46 -15.24
N GLY A 111 -2.91 -5.71 -15.30
CA GLY A 111 -3.17 -6.65 -16.39
C GLY A 111 -1.93 -7.46 -16.75
N PRO A 112 -1.95 -8.21 -17.85
CA PRO A 112 -0.79 -8.97 -18.28
C PRO A 112 0.34 -8.01 -18.68
N GLU A 113 1.54 -8.27 -18.19
CA GLU A 113 2.73 -7.57 -18.65
C GLU A 113 2.87 -7.75 -20.18
N PRO A 114 3.09 -6.68 -20.96
CA PRO A 114 3.30 -6.78 -22.39
C PRO A 114 4.42 -7.76 -22.75
N ASP A 115 4.21 -8.61 -23.75
CA ASP A 115 5.26 -9.46 -24.33
C ASP A 115 6.07 -8.70 -25.39
N MET A 116 5.49 -7.65 -25.97
CA MET A 116 6.09 -6.87 -27.07
C MET A 116 6.10 -5.36 -26.79
N ARG A 117 6.93 -4.64 -27.56
CA ARG A 117 6.93 -3.16 -27.65
C ARG A 117 7.18 -2.42 -26.32
N TRP A 118 7.99 -2.99 -25.42
CA TRP A 118 8.28 -2.40 -24.09
C TRP A 118 8.68 -0.93 -24.11
N GLU A 119 9.53 -0.49 -25.04
CA GLU A 119 9.93 0.93 -25.14
C GLU A 119 8.74 1.85 -25.48
N ALA A 120 7.88 1.42 -26.41
CA ALA A 120 6.71 2.19 -26.82
C ALA A 120 5.63 2.19 -25.74
N PHE A 121 5.40 1.05 -25.08
CA PHE A 121 4.53 0.93 -23.92
C PHE A 121 5.01 1.83 -22.76
N THR A 122 6.30 1.75 -22.43
CA THR A 122 6.93 2.60 -21.42
C THR A 122 6.74 4.08 -21.73
N THR A 123 6.99 4.49 -22.97
CA THR A 123 6.78 5.88 -23.41
C THR A 123 5.32 6.31 -23.25
N ALA A 124 4.37 5.41 -23.51
CA ALA A 124 2.94 5.69 -23.33
C ALA A 124 2.55 5.84 -21.86
N VAL A 125 3.03 4.96 -20.98
CA VAL A 125 2.82 5.05 -19.53
C VAL A 125 3.42 6.34 -18.97
N VAL A 126 4.64 6.70 -19.35
CA VAL A 126 5.28 7.96 -18.95
C VAL A 126 4.44 9.18 -19.39
N LYS A 127 3.87 9.16 -20.59
CA LYS A 127 2.96 10.23 -21.05
C LYS A 127 1.67 10.28 -20.22
N LEU A 128 1.14 9.15 -19.76
CA LEU A 128 -0.02 9.11 -18.87
C LEU A 128 0.33 9.69 -17.49
N VAL A 129 1.49 9.33 -16.93
CA VAL A 129 2.04 9.90 -15.69
C VAL A 129 2.13 11.43 -15.78
N GLU A 130 2.68 11.95 -16.87
CA GLU A 130 2.78 13.40 -17.09
C GLU A 130 1.39 14.05 -17.29
N LYS A 131 0.49 13.41 -18.03
CA LYS A 131 -0.83 13.95 -18.35
C LYS A 131 -1.74 14.06 -17.12
N PHE A 132 -1.69 13.06 -16.24
CA PHE A 132 -2.52 13.00 -15.04
C PHE A 132 -1.83 13.55 -13.80
N ASP A 133 -0.61 14.09 -13.97
CA ASP A 133 0.17 14.70 -12.90
C ASP A 133 0.34 13.73 -11.72
N ILE A 134 0.70 12.49 -12.03
CA ILE A 134 0.92 11.43 -11.05
C ILE A 134 2.18 11.78 -10.24
N GLU A 135 2.04 11.79 -8.92
CA GLU A 135 3.13 12.19 -8.01
C GLU A 135 4.10 11.03 -7.78
N ASP A 136 3.55 9.87 -7.45
CA ASP A 136 4.28 8.65 -7.10
C ASP A 136 3.86 7.50 -7.97
N THR A 137 4.81 6.68 -8.38
CA THR A 137 4.55 5.39 -9.03
C THR A 137 5.16 4.26 -8.18
N ILE A 138 4.34 3.29 -7.80
CA ILE A 138 4.77 2.14 -7.00
C ILE A 138 4.53 0.87 -7.82
N MET A 139 5.61 0.15 -8.13
CA MET A 139 5.60 -1.10 -8.88
C MET A 139 5.51 -2.28 -7.90
N LEU A 140 4.65 -3.25 -8.17
CA LEU A 140 4.52 -4.46 -7.35
C LEU A 140 5.21 -5.65 -8.01
N TYR A 141 5.95 -6.40 -7.20
CA TYR A 141 6.63 -7.63 -7.56
C TYR A 141 6.49 -8.66 -6.43
N ALA A 142 6.62 -9.94 -6.77
CA ALA A 142 6.72 -11.02 -5.81
C ALA A 142 7.74 -12.07 -6.28
N ALA A 143 8.74 -12.34 -5.45
CA ALA A 143 9.86 -13.20 -5.80
C ALA A 143 9.91 -14.46 -4.92
N PRO A 144 10.21 -15.64 -5.49
CA PRO A 144 10.43 -16.85 -4.70
C PRO A 144 11.77 -16.75 -3.97
N MET A 145 11.74 -16.79 -2.65
CA MET A 145 12.89 -16.61 -1.78
C MET A 145 13.07 -17.79 -0.82
N PRO A 146 14.29 -18.03 -0.29
CA PRO A 146 14.55 -19.02 0.75
C PRO A 146 14.08 -18.50 2.13
N VAL A 147 12.78 -18.24 2.25
CA VAL A 147 12.12 -17.78 3.49
C VAL A 147 11.03 -18.78 3.90
N PRO A 148 10.75 -18.94 5.21
CA PRO A 148 9.67 -19.80 5.68
C PRO A 148 8.32 -19.06 5.66
N HIS A 149 7.20 -19.79 5.57
CA HIS A 149 5.85 -19.24 5.74
C HIS A 149 5.49 -18.97 7.22
N THR A 150 6.31 -19.46 8.16
CA THR A 150 6.13 -19.33 9.63
C THR A 150 6.80 -18.07 10.21
N ARG A 151 7.19 -17.13 9.35
CA ARG A 151 7.74 -15.82 9.73
C ARG A 151 7.01 -14.71 8.98
N PRO A 152 7.05 -13.46 9.48
CA PRO A 152 6.48 -12.33 8.77
C PRO A 152 7.00 -12.24 7.34
N THR A 153 6.11 -11.98 6.38
CA THR A 153 6.50 -11.82 4.99
C THR A 153 7.28 -10.50 4.83
N VAL A 154 8.44 -10.57 4.19
CA VAL A 154 9.31 -9.41 3.96
C VAL A 154 8.92 -8.74 2.66
N VAL A 155 8.77 -7.42 2.69
CA VAL A 155 8.76 -6.59 1.48
C VAL A 155 10.06 -5.80 1.42
N THR A 156 10.81 -6.01 0.34
CA THR A 156 11.98 -5.18 0.05
C THR A 156 11.64 -4.08 -0.94
N ALA A 157 12.23 -2.91 -0.75
CA ALA A 157 12.01 -1.76 -1.62
C ALA A 157 13.27 -1.28 -2.34
N HIS A 158 13.07 -0.77 -3.54
CA HIS A 158 14.04 0.01 -4.30
C HIS A 158 13.34 1.20 -4.94
N GLY A 159 14.07 2.26 -5.31
CA GLY A 159 13.44 3.42 -5.93
C GLY A 159 14.27 4.69 -5.88
N THR A 160 13.66 5.79 -6.32
CA THR A 160 14.30 7.11 -6.44
C THR A 160 14.09 8.03 -5.24
N ALA A 161 13.15 7.70 -4.34
CA ALA A 161 12.85 8.53 -3.17
C ALA A 161 12.88 7.71 -1.88
N SER A 162 13.64 8.21 -0.90
CA SER A 162 13.79 7.56 0.41
C SER A 162 12.45 7.43 1.13
N ARG A 163 11.57 8.44 1.05
CA ARG A 163 10.21 8.39 1.61
C ARG A 163 9.33 7.24 1.09
N LEU A 164 9.65 6.66 -0.06
CA LEU A 164 8.93 5.48 -0.58
C LEU A 164 9.57 4.15 -0.15
N THR A 165 10.76 4.16 0.44
CA THR A 165 11.57 2.95 0.66
C THR A 165 12.11 2.80 2.09
N ASP A 166 12.11 3.86 2.90
CA ASP A 166 12.74 3.88 4.23
C ASP A 166 11.99 3.02 5.27
N SER A 167 10.70 2.75 5.06
CA SER A 167 9.90 1.89 5.93
C SER A 167 10.05 0.39 5.63
N MET A 168 10.90 0.01 4.65
CA MET A 168 11.04 -1.35 4.15
C MET A 168 12.49 -1.81 4.19
N VAL A 169 12.67 -3.13 4.19
CA VAL A 169 14.00 -3.74 4.16
C VAL A 169 14.69 -3.40 2.83
N LYS A 170 15.92 -2.93 2.90
CA LYS A 170 16.76 -2.65 1.72
C LYS A 170 17.74 -3.79 1.50
N MET A 171 17.87 -4.24 0.25
CA MET A 171 18.82 -5.29 -0.10
C MET A 171 20.27 -4.79 -0.21
N ASP A 172 20.51 -3.47 -0.26
CA ASP A 172 21.82 -2.79 -0.25
C ASP A 172 22.94 -3.53 -1.01
N SER A 173 22.61 -4.08 -2.17
CA SER A 173 23.52 -4.92 -2.96
C SER A 173 23.29 -4.74 -4.46
N THR A 174 24.37 -4.86 -5.22
CA THR A 174 24.31 -4.87 -6.68
C THR A 174 23.93 -6.25 -7.17
N MET A 175 22.79 -6.35 -7.85
CA MET A 175 22.32 -7.58 -8.48
C MET A 175 21.98 -7.36 -9.95
N MET A 176 22.15 -8.40 -10.77
CA MET A 176 21.62 -8.43 -12.13
C MET A 176 20.37 -9.30 -12.15
N VAL A 177 19.25 -8.71 -12.54
CA VAL A 177 17.97 -9.40 -12.71
C VAL A 177 17.57 -9.38 -14.19
N PRO A 178 16.78 -10.37 -14.66
CA PRO A 178 16.20 -10.28 -16.00
C PRO A 178 15.30 -9.05 -16.10
N GLY A 179 15.31 -8.38 -17.26
CA GLY A 179 14.47 -7.19 -17.48
C GLY A 179 12.97 -7.52 -17.49
N ALA A 180 12.17 -6.50 -17.18
CA ALA A 180 10.71 -6.53 -17.18
C ALA A 180 10.20 -5.18 -17.72
N ALA A 181 9.02 -5.15 -18.36
CA ALA A 181 8.38 -3.90 -18.79
C ALA A 181 8.17 -2.93 -17.61
N ALA A 182 7.85 -3.48 -16.43
CA ALA A 182 7.78 -2.73 -15.17
C ALA A 182 9.10 -2.01 -14.84
N LEU A 183 10.24 -2.72 -14.93
CA LEU A 183 11.57 -2.14 -14.67
C LEU A 183 11.97 -1.10 -15.73
N TYR A 184 11.50 -1.24 -16.98
CA TYR A 184 11.69 -0.22 -18.02
C TYR A 184 10.90 1.06 -17.71
N ILE A 185 9.67 0.93 -17.21
CA ILE A 185 8.87 2.07 -16.73
C ILE A 185 9.58 2.77 -15.59
N GLU A 186 10.01 2.00 -14.58
CA GLU A 186 10.74 2.53 -13.43
C GLU A 186 11.96 3.32 -13.85
N LYS A 187 12.82 2.73 -14.69
CA LYS A 187 14.02 3.40 -15.19
C LYS A 187 13.70 4.69 -15.97
N ALA A 188 12.69 4.65 -16.83
CA ALA A 188 12.30 5.81 -17.64
C ALA A 188 11.69 6.94 -16.80
N LEU A 189 10.94 6.61 -15.75
CA LEU A 189 10.42 7.59 -14.78
C LEU A 189 11.56 8.21 -13.97
N ALA A 190 12.50 7.39 -13.48
CA ALA A 190 13.68 7.84 -12.77
C ALA A 190 14.53 8.81 -13.61
N ASP A 191 14.76 8.50 -14.89
CA ASP A 191 15.52 9.37 -15.81
C ASP A 191 14.86 10.73 -16.06
N LYS A 192 13.54 10.81 -15.86
CA LYS A 192 12.77 12.05 -15.93
C LYS A 192 12.64 12.77 -14.58
N GLY A 193 13.32 12.29 -13.54
CA GLY A 193 13.24 12.85 -12.19
C GLY A 193 11.87 12.66 -11.53
N ARG A 194 11.10 11.65 -11.94
CA ARG A 194 9.83 11.27 -11.30
C ARG A 194 10.09 10.37 -10.10
N THR A 195 9.17 10.43 -9.13
CA THR A 195 9.23 9.60 -7.94
C THR A 195 8.67 8.22 -8.25
N VAL A 196 9.52 7.20 -8.12
CA VAL A 196 9.14 5.82 -8.41
C VAL A 196 9.83 4.87 -7.44
N ALA A 197 9.11 3.82 -7.04
CA ALA A 197 9.64 2.74 -6.22
C ALA A 197 9.10 1.38 -6.69
N GLY A 198 9.84 0.32 -6.41
CA GLY A 198 9.44 -1.06 -6.63
C GLY A 198 9.44 -1.84 -5.32
N TYR A 199 8.33 -2.51 -5.03
CA TYR A 199 8.13 -3.33 -3.83
C TYR A 199 8.08 -4.79 -4.22
N THR A 200 8.96 -5.58 -3.60
CA THR A 200 9.08 -7.01 -3.87
C THR A 200 8.77 -7.80 -2.62
N ALA A 201 7.64 -8.52 -2.61
CA ALA A 201 7.32 -9.48 -1.55
C ALA A 201 8.16 -10.75 -1.69
N HIS A 202 8.67 -11.24 -0.56
CA HIS A 202 9.47 -12.46 -0.48
C HIS A 202 8.55 -13.63 -0.18
N VAL A 203 8.25 -14.42 -1.20
CA VAL A 203 7.36 -15.57 -1.08
C VAL A 203 8.20 -16.82 -0.83
N PRO A 204 7.83 -17.69 0.14
CA PRO A 204 8.48 -18.98 0.29
C PRO A 204 8.53 -19.72 -1.05
N HIS A 205 9.73 -20.07 -1.52
CA HIS A 205 9.91 -20.64 -2.86
C HIS A 205 9.07 -21.91 -3.13
N TYR A 206 8.75 -22.69 -2.09
CA TYR A 206 7.88 -23.86 -2.19
C TYR A 206 6.38 -23.51 -2.32
N LEU A 207 5.99 -22.26 -2.07
CA LEU A 207 4.62 -21.74 -2.24
C LEU A 207 4.47 -20.87 -3.49
N ALA A 208 5.55 -20.61 -4.23
CA ALA A 208 5.55 -19.66 -5.34
C ALA A 208 4.52 -19.95 -6.44
N ALA A 209 4.11 -21.20 -6.59
CA ALA A 209 3.15 -21.65 -7.62
C ALA A 209 1.69 -21.70 -7.15
N SER A 210 1.39 -21.37 -5.90
CA SER A 210 0.04 -21.38 -5.32
C SER A 210 -0.30 -20.00 -4.74
N PRO A 211 -1.59 -19.62 -4.65
CA PRO A 211 -1.97 -18.37 -3.99
C PRO A 211 -1.37 -18.27 -2.59
N TYR A 212 -0.66 -17.16 -2.30
CA TYR A 212 -0.10 -16.88 -0.99
C TYR A 212 -0.60 -15.51 -0.50
N PRO A 213 -1.77 -15.47 0.18
CA PRO A 213 -2.46 -14.23 0.55
C PRO A 213 -1.62 -13.30 1.43
N GLN A 214 -0.69 -13.84 2.23
CA GLN A 214 0.18 -13.04 3.09
C GLN A 214 1.08 -12.08 2.30
N ALA A 215 1.59 -12.51 1.14
CA ALA A 215 2.35 -11.62 0.26
C ALA A 215 1.47 -10.54 -0.38
N THR A 216 0.20 -10.85 -0.67
CA THR A 216 -0.76 -9.85 -1.17
C THR A 216 -1.07 -8.80 -0.09
N LEU A 217 -1.29 -9.24 1.14
CA LEU A 217 -1.53 -8.37 2.29
C LEU A 217 -0.35 -7.42 2.49
N GLU A 218 0.87 -7.94 2.62
CA GLU A 218 2.04 -7.12 2.90
C GLU A 218 2.36 -6.13 1.77
N LEU A 219 2.16 -6.49 0.49
CA LEU A 219 2.31 -5.54 -0.62
C LEU A 219 1.31 -4.39 -0.51
N LEU A 220 0.03 -4.70 -0.29
CA LEU A 220 -1.01 -3.68 -0.21
C LEU A 220 -0.93 -2.83 1.05
N ASP A 221 -0.55 -3.42 2.19
CA ASP A 221 -0.31 -2.70 3.43
C ASP A 221 0.89 -1.76 3.32
N SER A 222 1.99 -2.23 2.71
CA SER A 222 3.17 -1.42 2.37
C SER A 222 2.83 -0.21 1.49
N VAL A 223 1.94 -0.41 0.51
CA VAL A 223 1.42 0.68 -0.33
C VAL A 223 0.51 1.60 0.48
N ALA A 224 -0.41 1.06 1.27
CA ALA A 224 -1.36 1.82 2.07
C ALA A 224 -0.63 2.78 3.03
N LYS A 225 0.38 2.29 3.74
CA LYS A 225 1.21 3.08 4.66
C LYS A 225 1.96 4.18 3.92
N THR A 226 2.67 3.84 2.84
CA THR A 226 3.50 4.81 2.11
C THR A 226 2.69 5.87 1.36
N ALA A 227 1.62 5.46 0.67
CA ALA A 227 0.78 6.34 -0.12
C ALA A 227 -0.34 7.01 0.71
N GLN A 228 -0.43 6.69 2.01
CA GLN A 228 -1.48 7.13 2.93
C GLN A 228 -2.87 6.84 2.35
N LEU A 229 -3.11 5.59 1.98
CA LEU A 229 -4.38 5.10 1.43
C LEU A 229 -5.09 4.23 2.46
N ASN A 230 -6.41 4.38 2.53
CA ASN A 230 -7.27 3.56 3.38
C ASN A 230 -7.85 2.37 2.58
N ILE A 231 -7.04 1.32 2.41
CA ILE A 231 -7.38 0.12 1.63
C ILE A 231 -8.05 -0.91 2.55
N PRO A 232 -9.24 -1.46 2.21
CA PRO A 232 -9.89 -2.50 3.01
C PRO A 232 -9.19 -3.86 2.82
N LEU A 233 -8.39 -4.31 3.78
CA LEU A 233 -7.61 -5.56 3.67
C LEU A 233 -8.21 -6.77 4.41
N GLY A 234 -9.28 -6.58 5.20
CA GLY A 234 -9.80 -7.61 6.10
C GLY A 234 -10.27 -8.93 5.44
N SER A 235 -10.64 -8.92 4.16
CA SER A 235 -10.95 -10.18 3.45
C SER A 235 -9.71 -11.03 3.19
N ILE A 236 -8.56 -10.39 2.97
CA ILE A 236 -7.28 -11.09 2.76
C ILE A 236 -6.83 -11.77 4.06
N GLU A 237 -7.02 -11.12 5.21
CA GLU A 237 -6.72 -11.70 6.53
C GLU A 237 -7.45 -13.02 6.78
N ALA A 238 -8.73 -13.11 6.37
CA ALA A 238 -9.48 -14.36 6.45
C ALA A 238 -8.93 -15.46 5.53
N ASP A 239 -8.45 -15.08 4.34
CA ASP A 239 -7.78 -16.01 3.43
C ASP A 239 -6.42 -16.48 3.95
N ILE A 240 -5.67 -15.62 4.64
CA ILE A 240 -4.42 -15.97 5.32
C ILE A 240 -4.67 -17.07 6.35
N SER A 241 -5.61 -16.87 7.28
CA SER A 241 -5.90 -17.88 8.31
C SER A 241 -6.29 -19.24 7.73
N ARG A 242 -6.99 -19.24 6.59
CA ARG A 242 -7.35 -20.47 5.87
C ARG A 242 -6.13 -21.16 5.26
N VAL A 243 -5.25 -20.40 4.60
CA VAL A 243 -4.04 -20.94 3.95
C VAL A 243 -3.04 -21.42 4.99
N GLU A 244 -2.83 -20.68 6.08
CA GLU A 244 -1.95 -21.08 7.19
C GLU A 244 -2.36 -22.43 7.78
N GLY A 245 -3.66 -22.63 8.07
CA GLY A 245 -4.14 -23.91 8.57
C GLY A 245 -3.87 -25.09 7.61
N GLN A 246 -3.96 -24.86 6.31
CA GLN A 246 -3.63 -25.88 5.29
C GLN A 246 -2.13 -26.16 5.21
N LEU A 247 -1.29 -25.15 5.40
CA LEU A 247 0.16 -25.29 5.39
C LEU A 247 0.66 -26.05 6.61
N ASP A 248 0.15 -25.70 7.80
CA ASP A 248 0.48 -26.37 9.05
C ASP A 248 0.16 -27.86 9.01
N GLU A 249 -1.00 -28.24 8.44
CA GLU A 249 -1.37 -29.65 8.24
C GLU A 249 -0.38 -30.40 7.33
N GLN A 250 0.09 -29.75 6.26
CA GLN A 250 1.03 -30.34 5.30
C GLN A 250 2.43 -30.49 5.89
N VAL A 251 2.90 -29.48 6.62
CA VAL A 251 4.23 -29.46 7.25
C VAL A 251 4.30 -30.48 8.38
N ASN A 252 3.32 -30.49 9.28
CA ASN A 252 3.26 -31.43 10.40
C ASN A 252 3.03 -32.89 9.94
N GLY A 253 2.59 -33.08 8.70
CA GLY A 253 2.46 -34.40 8.08
C GLY A 253 3.78 -35.02 7.62
N SER A 254 4.90 -34.29 7.65
CA SER A 254 6.20 -34.75 7.14
C SER A 254 7.40 -34.17 7.91
N GLU A 255 8.11 -35.02 8.66
CA GLU A 255 9.34 -34.64 9.39
C GLU A 255 10.43 -34.06 8.47
N GLU A 256 10.47 -34.48 7.20
CA GLU A 256 11.40 -33.93 6.20
C GLU A 256 11.07 -32.47 5.87
N ILE A 257 9.79 -32.16 5.68
CA ILE A 257 9.34 -30.79 5.37
C ILE A 257 9.56 -29.89 6.59
N GLU A 258 9.24 -30.39 7.78
CA GLU A 258 9.48 -29.69 9.04
C GLU A 258 10.97 -29.31 9.19
N GLY A 259 11.88 -30.25 8.93
CA GLY A 259 13.32 -30.01 8.98
C GLY A 259 13.80 -28.94 7.99
N VAL A 260 13.20 -28.86 6.79
CA VAL A 260 13.51 -27.80 5.81
C VAL A 260 12.98 -26.45 6.30
N VAL A 261 11.76 -26.38 6.80
CA VAL A 261 11.17 -25.14 7.33
C VAL A 261 12.02 -24.59 8.48
N GLN A 262 12.41 -25.44 9.44
CA GLN A 262 13.27 -25.04 10.57
C GLN A 262 14.62 -24.46 10.11
N GLN A 263 15.22 -24.98 9.03
CA GLN A 263 16.45 -24.41 8.47
C GLN A 263 16.23 -23.04 7.83
N LEU A 264 15.07 -22.81 7.21
CA LEU A 264 14.72 -21.51 6.64
C LEU A 264 14.42 -20.48 7.74
N GLU A 265 13.77 -20.91 8.83
CA GLU A 265 13.57 -20.08 10.03
C GLU A 265 14.90 -19.61 10.63
N GLN A 266 15.86 -20.52 10.83
CA GLN A 266 17.18 -20.14 11.35
C GLN A 266 17.91 -19.14 10.43
N GLN A 267 17.80 -19.31 9.10
CA GLN A 267 18.39 -18.38 8.14
C GLN A 267 17.70 -17.01 8.16
N TYR A 268 16.37 -17.00 8.28
CA TYR A 268 15.57 -15.80 8.39
C TYR A 268 15.93 -15.01 9.66
N ASP A 269 15.89 -15.67 10.81
CA ASP A 269 16.14 -15.05 12.11
C ASP A 269 17.57 -14.48 12.18
N ALA A 270 18.58 -15.21 11.68
CA ALA A 270 19.97 -14.74 11.60
C ALA A 270 20.19 -13.61 10.58
N PHE A 271 19.37 -13.53 9.52
CA PHE A 271 19.41 -12.40 8.59
C PHE A 271 18.79 -11.14 9.23
N MET A 272 17.64 -11.28 9.89
CA MET A 272 16.95 -10.18 10.57
C MET A 272 17.77 -9.62 11.72
N GLU A 273 18.45 -10.47 12.51
CA GLU A 273 19.33 -10.02 13.58
C GLU A 273 20.46 -9.12 13.05
N ARG A 274 21.14 -9.55 11.98
CA ARG A 274 22.20 -8.75 11.34
C ARG A 274 21.67 -7.46 10.74
N TYR A 275 20.51 -7.52 10.08
CA TYR A 275 19.89 -6.33 9.48
C TYR A 275 19.56 -5.29 10.55
N ARG A 276 19.05 -5.70 11.71
CA ARG A 276 18.77 -4.81 12.85
C ARG A 276 20.03 -4.17 13.43
N GLU A 277 21.14 -4.93 13.51
CA GLU A 277 22.43 -4.38 13.97
C GLU A 277 22.96 -3.29 13.03
N GLU A 278 22.80 -3.48 11.72
CA GLU A 278 23.23 -2.53 10.68
C GLU A 278 22.27 -1.34 10.54
N HIS A 279 20.98 -1.55 10.86
CA HIS A 279 19.92 -0.55 10.77
C HIS A 279 19.10 -0.43 12.07
N PRO A 280 19.64 0.19 13.14
CA PRO A 280 19.00 0.22 14.46
C PRO A 280 17.64 0.93 14.53
N GLN A 281 17.34 1.77 13.53
CA GLN A 281 16.10 2.54 13.42
C GLN A 281 15.12 1.92 12.40
N ALA A 282 15.46 0.79 11.77
CA ALA A 282 14.56 0.14 10.82
C ALA A 282 13.43 -0.59 11.55
N ILE A 283 12.21 -0.44 11.04
CA ILE A 283 11.06 -1.23 11.47
C ILE A 283 11.20 -2.61 10.84
N MET A 284 11.22 -3.66 11.67
CA MET A 284 11.37 -5.02 11.16
C MET A 284 10.02 -5.56 10.65
N PRO A 285 10.04 -6.50 9.70
CA PRO A 285 8.82 -7.17 9.23
C PRO A 285 8.02 -7.77 10.39
N GLY A 286 6.74 -7.41 10.49
CA GLY A 286 5.85 -7.84 11.57
C GLY A 286 5.91 -7.01 12.85
N GLU A 287 6.75 -5.96 12.93
CA GLU A 287 6.75 -5.00 14.03
C GLU A 287 5.89 -3.78 13.67
N GLU A 288 5.11 -3.29 14.64
CA GLU A 288 4.45 -1.98 14.51
C GLU A 288 5.47 -0.86 14.77
N ALA A 289 5.28 0.28 14.11
CA ALA A 289 6.08 1.47 14.37
C ALA A 289 5.82 1.93 15.80
N VAL A 290 6.73 1.60 16.73
CA VAL A 290 6.71 2.16 18.08
C VAL A 290 7.31 3.57 17.97
N PRO A 291 6.54 4.64 18.29
CA PRO A 291 7.05 5.99 18.20
C PRO A 291 8.29 6.15 19.10
N SER A 292 9.25 6.92 18.61
CA SER A 292 10.49 7.17 19.33
C SER A 292 10.22 7.88 20.66
N ALA A 293 11.15 7.78 21.62
CA ALA A 293 11.00 8.50 22.90
C ALA A 293 10.88 10.02 22.72
N GLU A 294 11.45 10.58 21.64
CA GLU A 294 11.32 11.99 21.28
C GLU A 294 9.93 12.30 20.71
N GLU A 295 9.40 11.49 19.79
CA GLU A 295 8.03 11.64 19.28
C GLU A 295 6.96 11.49 20.37
N ILE A 296 7.16 10.54 21.30
CA ILE A 296 6.29 10.39 22.48
C ILE A 296 6.39 11.63 23.38
N SER A 297 7.58 12.22 23.52
CA SER A 297 7.78 13.42 24.32
C SER A 297 7.14 14.65 23.67
N GLU A 298 7.23 14.79 22.35
CA GLU A 298 6.60 15.88 21.59
C GLU A 298 5.07 15.80 21.63
N GLU A 299 4.48 14.61 21.44
CA GLU A 299 3.03 14.44 21.59
C GLU A 299 2.58 14.64 23.05
N PHE A 300 3.38 14.23 24.03
CA PHE A 300 3.08 14.46 25.43
C PHE A 300 3.15 15.95 25.79
N GLU A 301 4.13 16.70 25.28
CA GLU A 301 4.20 18.15 25.44
C GLU A 301 3.03 18.86 24.73
N ALA A 302 2.65 18.42 23.53
CA ALA A 302 1.49 18.96 22.82
C ALA A 302 0.17 18.68 23.58
N PHE A 303 0.03 17.50 24.16
CA PHE A 303 -1.11 17.13 25.00
C PHE A 303 -1.17 17.97 26.28
N LEU A 304 -0.04 18.17 26.97
CA LEU A 304 0.03 19.05 28.15
C LEU A 304 -0.30 20.51 27.79
N ALA A 305 0.17 21.00 26.64
CA ALA A 305 -0.15 22.34 26.17
C ALA A 305 -1.66 22.50 25.88
N SER A 306 -2.32 21.46 25.36
CA SER A 306 -3.78 21.49 25.13
C SER A 306 -4.59 21.49 26.44
N LEU A 307 -4.09 20.86 27.51
CA LEU A 307 -4.72 20.91 28.83
C LEU A 307 -4.58 22.27 29.52
N ASP A 308 -3.44 22.94 29.33
CA ASP A 308 -3.21 24.31 29.83
C ASP A 308 -4.10 25.34 29.11
N GLU A 309 -4.49 25.09 27.85
CA GLU A 309 -5.44 25.94 27.12
C GLU A 309 -6.89 25.75 27.63
N ASP A 310 -7.34 24.52 27.89
CA ASP A 310 -8.68 24.23 28.41
C ASP A 310 -8.90 24.74 29.86
N ASP A 311 -7.90 24.65 30.73
CA ASP A 311 -7.99 25.19 32.11
C ASP A 311 -7.96 26.74 32.15
N SER A 312 -7.51 27.38 31.07
CA SER A 312 -7.46 28.85 30.97
C SER A 312 -8.80 29.48 30.55
N GLU A 313 -9.68 28.75 29.87
CA GLU A 313 -11.01 29.24 29.50
C GLU A 313 -12.06 29.12 30.63
N GLU A 314 -11.92 28.16 31.56
CA GLU A 314 -12.86 28.03 32.69
C GLU A 314 -12.68 29.08 33.81
N ILE A 315 -11.50 29.70 33.93
CA ILE A 315 -11.22 30.66 35.01
C ILE A 315 -11.70 32.09 34.68
N ILE A 316 -11.97 32.42 33.41
CA ILE A 316 -12.33 33.80 33.00
C ILE A 316 -13.84 34.09 33.16
N HIS A 317 -14.67 33.09 33.54
CA HIS A 317 -16.13 33.26 33.62
C HIS A 317 -16.76 33.26 35.02
N THR A 318 -15.98 33.40 36.10
CA THR A 318 -16.52 33.58 37.47
C THR A 318 -16.15 34.91 38.12
N ASP A 319 -16.54 36.02 37.48
CA ASP A 319 -16.63 37.32 38.16
C ASP A 319 -17.92 37.40 39.02
N ILE A 320 -17.74 37.11 40.32
CA ILE A 320 -18.07 37.94 41.49
C ILE A 320 -19.51 38.55 41.55
N ASP A 321 -20.36 37.97 42.39
CA ASP A 321 -21.61 38.58 42.92
C ASP A 321 -21.35 39.05 44.36
N ASP A 322 -20.90 40.31 44.51
CA ASP A 322 -20.70 40.97 45.82
C ASP A 322 -22.04 41.45 46.39
N ARG A 323 -22.57 40.73 47.38
CA ARG A 323 -23.55 41.27 48.34
C ARG A 323 -22.89 41.42 49.70
N GLU A 324 -22.50 42.65 50.02
CA GLU A 324 -22.07 43.07 51.36
C GLU A 324 -23.25 42.98 52.35
N ASP A 325 -23.09 42.14 53.38
CA ASP A 325 -23.89 42.17 54.60
C ASP A 325 -23.04 42.91 55.65
N SER A 326 -23.44 44.15 55.96
CA SER A 326 -22.72 45.03 56.88
C SER A 326 -23.05 44.69 58.33
N ALA A 327 -22.05 44.32 59.13
CA ALA A 327 -22.12 44.29 60.59
C ALA A 327 -20.84 44.95 61.16
N ASP A 328 -21.02 46.13 61.75
CA ASP A 328 -20.22 46.72 62.83
C ASP A 328 -21.21 47.66 63.56
N ASP A 329 -21.75 47.29 64.71
CA ASP A 329 -21.17 47.42 66.06
C ASP A 329 -21.02 48.89 66.45
N ASP A 330 -21.89 49.37 67.35
CA ASP A 330 -21.47 50.16 68.51
C ASP A 330 -22.63 50.55 69.45
N ASP A 331 -22.42 50.16 70.71
CA ASP A 331 -22.53 50.97 71.93
C ASP A 331 -23.93 51.41 72.46
N ASP A 332 -24.44 50.61 73.40
CA ASP A 332 -24.58 50.96 74.82
C ASP A 332 -25.55 52.08 75.29
N ARG A 333 -26.34 51.71 76.32
CA ARG A 333 -27.07 52.50 77.35
C ARG A 333 -28.52 52.92 77.04
N ASP A 334 -29.52 52.32 77.71
CA ASP A 334 -29.94 52.42 79.13
C ASP A 334 -31.07 53.46 79.31
N LEU A 335 -32.04 53.09 80.17
CA LEU A 335 -33.19 53.85 80.69
C LEU A 335 -34.34 54.03 79.67
N GLY A 336 -35.57 53.57 79.89
CA GLY A 336 -36.32 53.46 81.13
C GLY A 336 -37.57 54.35 81.03
N ASP A 337 -38.72 53.77 81.40
CA ASP A 337 -40.02 54.36 81.73
C ASP A 337 -41.02 54.79 80.63
N ASP A 338 -42.15 54.06 80.65
CA ASP A 338 -43.52 54.52 80.90
C ASP A 338 -44.09 55.66 80.04
N ILE A 339 -45.09 55.35 79.20
CA ILE A 339 -46.55 55.32 79.53
C ILE A 339 -47.32 54.74 78.33
#